data_AF-R6D1P0-F1
#
_entry.id   AF-R6D1P0-F1
#
_cell.length_a   1.000
_cell.length_b   1.000
_cell.length_c   1.000
_cell.angle_alpha   90.00
_cell.angle_beta   90.00
_cell.angle_gamma   90.00
#
_symmetry.space_group_name_H-M   'P 1'
#
loop_
_entity.id
_entity.type
_entity.pdbx_description
1 polymer ?
#
loop_
_entity_poly.entity_id
_entity_poly.type
_entity_poly.pdbx_seq_one_letter_code
_entity_poly.pdbx_strand_id
1 'polypeptide(L)'
;MVEKFKEFLVNSNMAKNTVSAYIYAVNDFNSRHKELTKKELLLYKTYLIETFKPKTVNLRIQALNRYLEFIHKPKLRLKSVKVQQRTYLENVISNADYTFLKNKLRKENNMEWYFVVRFLAATGARVSELVQLKIEHVNIGYYDIYTKGGKIRRLFIPKKLREETLVWLNKKERDSGYLFLNRFGERITTRGIAQQLKNIAVRYGLNQKVIYPHSFRHRYAKNFLEKFNDISLLADLMGHESIETTRIYLRRTASEQQDIVDKIITW
;
A
#
# COMPACT_ATOMS: atom_id res chain seq x y z
N MET A 1 22.36 18.93 16.92
CA MET A 1 21.72 19.54 15.72
C MET A 1 20.62 18.64 15.15
N VAL A 2 20.84 17.33 15.03
CA VAL A 2 19.81 16.39 14.53
C VAL A 2 18.58 16.30 15.43
N GLU A 3 18.72 16.36 16.75
CA GLU A 3 17.55 16.32 17.66
C GLU A 3 16.65 17.56 17.49
N LYS A 4 17.25 18.75 17.36
CA LYS A 4 16.51 19.99 17.03
C LYS A 4 15.80 19.89 15.67
N PHE A 5 16.41 19.20 14.70
CA PHE A 5 15.76 18.93 13.41
C PHE A 5 14.57 17.96 13.57
N LYS A 6 14.68 16.95 14.43
CA LYS A 6 13.57 16.04 14.73
C LYS A 6 12.38 16.78 15.35
N GLU A 7 12.63 17.64 16.34
CA GLU A 7 11.62 18.52 16.94
C GLU A 7 10.95 19.40 15.88
N PHE A 8 11.75 20.04 15.03
CA PHE A 8 11.24 20.84 13.91
C PHE A 8 10.30 20.05 12.98
N LEU A 9 10.66 18.81 12.63
CA LEU A 9 9.82 17.96 11.78
C LEU A 9 8.50 17.57 12.47
N VAL A 10 8.56 17.25 13.76
CA VAL A 10 7.37 16.92 14.57
C VAL A 10 6.44 18.12 14.67
N ASN A 11 6.97 19.30 14.99
CA ASN A 11 6.21 20.55 15.06
C ASN A 11 5.62 20.97 13.71
N SER A 12 6.23 20.53 12.61
CA SER A 12 5.70 20.70 11.25
C SER A 12 4.58 19.71 10.90
N ASN A 13 4.02 18.96 11.86
CA ASN A 13 2.98 17.95 11.66
C ASN A 13 3.34 16.85 10.64
N MET A 14 4.62 16.52 10.50
CA MET A 14 5.04 15.39 9.67
C MET A 14 4.63 14.04 10.28
N ALA A 15 4.31 13.07 9.42
CA ALA A 15 3.99 11.73 9.88
C ALA A 15 5.21 11.08 10.57
N LYS A 16 4.97 10.34 11.67
CA LYS A 16 6.04 9.68 12.45
C LYS A 16 7.03 8.88 11.58
N ASN A 17 6.53 8.11 10.62
CA ASN A 17 7.38 7.34 9.71
C ASN A 17 8.25 8.23 8.80
N THR A 18 7.73 9.38 8.37
CA THR A 18 8.48 10.36 7.58
C THR A 18 9.59 10.98 8.42
N VAL A 19 9.30 11.34 9.67
CA VAL A 19 10.30 11.85 10.62
C VAL A 19 11.43 10.83 10.79
N SER A 20 11.11 9.57 11.09
CA SER A 20 12.11 8.51 11.26
C SER A 20 12.97 8.31 10.01
N ALA A 21 12.36 8.31 8.82
CA ALA A 21 13.10 8.17 7.56
C ALA A 21 14.03 9.37 7.31
N TYR A 22 13.60 10.59 7.66
CA TYR A 22 14.40 11.79 7.44
C TYR A 22 15.59 11.85 8.40
N ILE A 23 15.36 11.55 9.68
CA ILE A 23 16.42 11.47 10.68
C ILE A 23 17.44 10.40 10.32
N TYR A 24 16.98 9.24 9.85
CA TYR A 24 17.88 8.19 9.38
C TYR A 24 18.79 8.69 8.25
N ALA A 25 18.23 9.37 7.23
CA ALA A 25 19.01 9.86 6.10
C ALA A 25 20.05 10.91 6.50
N VAL A 26 19.70 11.82 7.42
CA VAL A 26 20.63 12.82 7.95
C VAL A 26 21.74 12.17 8.77
N ASN A 27 21.42 11.20 9.61
CA ASN A 27 22.42 10.47 10.40
C ASN A 27 23.35 9.65 9.52
N ASP A 28 22.85 8.98 8.48
CA ASP A 28 23.68 8.23 7.53
C ASP A 28 24.58 9.14 6.69
N PHE A 29 24.17 10.39 6.41
CA PHE A 29 25.07 11.38 5.83
C PHE A 29 26.17 11.80 6.83
N ASN A 30 25.77 12.21 8.05
CA ASN A 30 26.70 12.71 9.06
C ASN A 30 27.71 11.66 9.53
N SER A 31 27.38 10.37 9.47
CA SER A 31 28.31 9.29 9.82
C SER A 31 29.41 9.07 8.78
N ARG A 32 29.19 9.53 7.53
CA ARG A 32 30.11 9.34 6.40
C ARG A 32 30.87 10.60 6.06
N HIS A 33 30.26 11.77 6.27
CA HIS A 33 30.79 13.06 5.88
C HIS A 33 30.90 13.96 7.11
N LYS A 34 32.12 14.40 7.43
CA LYS A 34 32.40 15.28 8.57
C LYS A 34 31.99 16.73 8.30
N GLU A 35 32.02 17.14 7.04
CA GLU A 35 31.71 18.50 6.61
C GLU A 35 30.48 18.55 5.72
N LEU A 36 29.69 19.61 5.89
CA LEU A 36 28.53 19.87 5.05
C LEU A 36 28.90 20.84 3.92
N THR A 37 29.52 20.30 2.88
CA THR A 37 29.86 21.05 1.65
C THR A 37 29.09 20.52 0.44
N LYS A 38 29.06 21.29 -0.66
CA LYS A 38 28.42 20.85 -1.90
C LYS A 38 29.08 19.58 -2.46
N LYS A 39 30.40 19.47 -2.34
CA LYS A 39 31.19 18.31 -2.77
C LYS A 39 30.79 17.05 -2.02
N GLU A 40 30.75 17.11 -0.69
CA GLU A 40 30.36 15.97 0.15
C GLU A 40 28.92 15.52 -0.11
N LEU A 41 27.99 16.46 -0.31
CA LEU A 41 26.61 16.16 -0.68
C LEU A 41 26.49 15.45 -2.04
N LEU A 42 27.35 15.80 -3.00
CA LEU A 42 27.39 15.13 -4.31
C LEU A 42 28.00 13.73 -4.21
N LEU A 43 29.09 13.56 -3.44
CA LEU A 43 29.68 12.25 -3.17
C LEU A 43 28.67 11.32 -2.49
N TYR A 44 27.96 11.81 -1.48
CA TYR A 44 26.89 11.04 -0.84
C TYR A 44 25.78 10.68 -1.82
N LYS A 45 25.39 11.60 -2.70
CA LYS A 45 24.40 11.30 -3.75
C LYS A 45 24.87 10.19 -4.68
N THR A 46 26.13 10.19 -5.09
CA THR A 46 26.72 9.12 -5.91
C THR A 46 26.65 7.77 -5.18
N TYR A 47 27.12 7.73 -3.93
CA TYR A 47 27.01 6.55 -3.07
C TYR A 47 25.55 6.03 -2.97
N LEU A 48 24.58 6.93 -2.80
CA LEU A 48 23.17 6.56 -2.75
C LEU A 48 22.69 5.91 -4.05
N ILE A 49 23.08 6.46 -5.20
CA ILE A 49 22.71 5.95 -6.53
C ILE A 49 23.27 4.55 -6.76
N GLU A 50 24.51 4.31 -6.36
CA GLU A 50 25.18 3.01 -6.51
C GLU A 50 24.60 1.95 -5.56
N THR A 51 24.14 2.36 -4.37
CA THR A 51 23.72 1.42 -3.33
C THR A 51 22.22 1.14 -3.32
N PHE A 52 21.38 2.12 -3.70
CA PHE A 52 19.93 2.05 -3.48
C PHE A 52 19.11 2.28 -4.74
N LYS A 53 17.89 1.73 -4.75
CA LYS A 53 16.91 2.00 -5.81
C LYS A 53 16.58 3.50 -5.87
N PRO A 54 16.32 4.06 -7.07
CA PRO A 54 16.11 5.51 -7.25
C PRO A 54 15.04 6.14 -6.36
N LYS A 55 13.97 5.42 -6.00
CA LYS A 55 12.96 5.90 -5.04
C LYS A 55 13.53 6.15 -3.64
N THR A 56 14.36 5.25 -3.14
CA THR A 56 15.05 5.39 -1.85
C THR A 56 16.06 6.53 -1.89
N VAL A 57 16.79 6.65 -3.01
CA VAL A 57 17.72 7.77 -3.24
C VAL A 57 16.98 9.10 -3.14
N ASN A 58 15.87 9.25 -3.85
CA ASN A 58 15.08 10.48 -3.84
C ASN A 58 14.47 10.80 -2.47
N LEU A 59 14.04 9.79 -1.69
CA LEU A 59 13.59 10.00 -0.32
C LEU A 59 14.70 10.56 0.58
N ARG A 60 15.92 10.00 0.49
CA ARG A 60 17.07 10.47 1.26
C ARG A 60 17.54 11.85 0.80
N ILE A 61 17.53 12.14 -0.50
CA ILE A 61 17.77 13.48 -1.04
C ILE A 61 16.75 14.48 -0.50
N GLN A 62 15.47 14.11 -0.44
CA GLN A 62 14.42 14.98 0.09
C GLN A 62 14.63 15.27 1.58
N ALA A 63 14.98 14.25 2.36
CA ALA A 63 15.34 14.41 3.77
C ALA A 63 16.50 15.37 3.97
N LEU A 64 17.58 15.22 3.20
CA LEU A 64 18.73 16.11 3.24
C LEU A 64 18.36 17.53 2.81
N ASN A 65 17.57 17.71 1.75
CA ASN A 65 17.10 19.03 1.33
C ASN A 65 16.27 19.72 2.43
N ARG A 66 15.44 18.96 3.15
CA ARG A 66 14.67 19.48 4.29
C ARG A 66 15.56 19.82 5.48
N TYR A 67 16.63 19.07 5.71
CA TYR A 67 17.63 19.40 6.72
C TYR A 67 18.42 20.65 6.35
N LEU A 68 18.82 20.79 5.08
CA LEU A 68 19.50 21.97 4.54
C LEU A 68 18.64 23.24 4.68
N GLU A 69 17.32 23.12 4.51
CA GLU A 69 16.38 24.21 4.81
C GLU A 69 16.41 24.60 6.29
N PHE A 70 16.33 23.61 7.18
CA PHE A 70 16.31 23.83 8.62
C PHE A 70 17.56 24.54 9.13
N ILE A 71 18.73 24.27 8.55
CA ILE A 71 20.00 24.94 8.91
C ILE A 71 20.30 26.18 8.03
N HIS A 72 19.30 26.69 7.29
CA HIS A 72 19.42 27.89 6.45
C HIS A 72 20.48 27.81 5.33
N LYS A 73 20.70 26.62 4.76
CA LYS A 73 21.60 26.39 3.60
C LYS A 73 20.88 25.88 2.33
N PRO A 74 19.80 26.52 1.86
CA PRO A 74 19.02 26.03 0.72
C PRO A 74 19.80 25.99 -0.61
N LYS A 75 20.85 26.82 -0.77
CA LYS A 75 21.71 26.82 -1.96
C LYS A 75 22.44 25.49 -2.18
N LEU A 76 22.59 24.67 -1.12
CA LEU A 76 23.25 23.38 -1.20
C LEU A 76 22.35 22.23 -1.68
N ARG A 77 21.04 22.46 -1.85
CA ARG A 77 20.06 21.40 -2.20
C ARG A 77 20.49 20.56 -3.40
N LEU A 78 20.16 19.28 -3.33
CA LEU A 78 20.42 18.28 -4.34
C LEU A 78 19.19 18.10 -5.23
N LYS A 79 19.42 17.98 -6.54
CA LYS A 79 18.38 17.58 -7.50
C LYS A 79 18.06 16.09 -7.34
N SER A 80 16.78 15.76 -7.37
CA SER A 80 16.33 14.36 -7.44
C SER A 80 16.83 13.67 -8.71
N VAL A 81 16.97 12.35 -8.62
CA VAL A 81 17.28 11.48 -9.76
C VAL A 81 15.98 11.22 -10.53
N LYS A 82 16.02 11.28 -11.86
CA LYS A 82 14.87 10.93 -12.69
C LYS A 82 14.57 9.44 -12.53
N VAL A 83 13.31 9.12 -12.23
CA VAL A 83 12.84 7.74 -12.12
C VAL A 83 11.83 7.52 -13.23
N GLN A 84 12.15 6.64 -14.16
CA GLN A 84 11.17 6.23 -15.16
C GLN A 84 10.05 5.47 -14.44
N GLN A 85 8.81 5.92 -14.64
CA GLN A 85 7.67 5.19 -14.12
C GLN A 85 7.49 3.92 -14.95
N ARG A 86 7.52 2.76 -14.30
CA ARG A 86 7.18 1.50 -14.96
C ARG A 86 5.76 1.59 -15.50
N THR A 87 5.54 1.07 -16.70
CA THR A 87 4.27 1.06 -17.43
C THR A 87 3.43 -0.20 -17.15
N TYR A 88 3.76 -1.00 -16.14
CA TYR A 88 3.04 -2.25 -15.88
C TYR A 88 2.99 -2.57 -14.37
N LEU A 89 2.00 -3.37 -13.99
CA LEU A 89 1.86 -3.89 -12.63
C LEU A 89 2.71 -5.16 -12.49
N GLU A 90 3.54 -5.22 -11.46
CA GLU A 90 4.27 -6.45 -11.11
C GLU A 90 3.60 -7.14 -9.92
N ASN A 91 3.64 -8.46 -9.91
CA ASN A 91 3.26 -9.30 -8.79
C ASN A 91 1.79 -9.14 -8.34
N VAL A 92 0.86 -9.06 -9.30
CA VAL A 92 -0.58 -9.14 -9.03
C VAL A 92 -0.99 -10.62 -9.02
N ILE A 93 -1.75 -11.02 -8.01
CA ILE A 93 -2.28 -12.38 -7.89
C ILE A 93 -3.15 -12.71 -9.11
N SER A 94 -3.13 -13.94 -9.62
CA SER A 94 -4.00 -14.39 -10.73
C SER A 94 -5.36 -14.86 -10.20
N ASN A 95 -6.44 -14.81 -11.00
CA ASN A 95 -7.77 -15.17 -10.49
C ASN A 95 -7.82 -16.63 -10.04
N ALA A 96 -7.07 -17.49 -10.74
CA ALA A 96 -6.82 -18.87 -10.36
C ALA A 96 -6.15 -18.97 -8.98
N ASP A 97 -5.03 -18.28 -8.75
CA ASP A 97 -4.31 -18.32 -7.46
C ASP A 97 -5.16 -17.78 -6.30
N TYR A 98 -5.92 -16.70 -6.55
CA TYR A 98 -6.84 -16.14 -5.56
C TYR A 98 -7.92 -17.16 -5.18
N THR A 99 -8.53 -17.80 -6.18
CA THR A 99 -9.58 -18.80 -5.98
C THR A 99 -9.03 -20.02 -5.25
N PHE A 100 -7.86 -20.52 -5.66
CA PHE A 100 -7.16 -21.61 -5.01
C PHE A 100 -6.87 -21.29 -3.54
N LEU A 101 -6.23 -20.15 -3.26
CA LEU A 101 -5.89 -19.71 -1.90
C LEU A 101 -7.13 -19.64 -1.00
N LYS A 102 -8.17 -18.95 -1.46
CA LYS A 102 -9.43 -18.81 -0.72
C LYS A 102 -10.06 -20.18 -0.43
N ASN A 103 -10.16 -21.05 -1.44
CA ASN A 103 -10.82 -22.35 -1.28
C ASN A 103 -10.01 -23.27 -0.35
N LYS A 104 -8.68 -23.23 -0.43
CA LYS A 104 -7.80 -24.02 0.44
C LYS A 104 -7.89 -23.57 1.90
N LEU A 105 -7.90 -22.26 2.17
CA LEU A 105 -8.12 -21.71 3.52
C LEU A 105 -9.46 -22.19 4.11
N ARG A 106 -10.53 -22.14 3.32
CA ARG A 106 -11.85 -22.63 3.74
C ARG A 106 -11.86 -24.13 4.01
N LYS A 107 -11.21 -24.94 3.15
CA LYS A 107 -11.11 -26.40 3.30
C LYS A 107 -10.38 -26.79 4.59
N GLU A 108 -9.34 -26.06 4.96
CA GLU A 108 -8.57 -26.27 6.20
C GLU A 108 -9.23 -25.61 7.43
N ASN A 109 -10.47 -25.13 7.32
CA ASN A 109 -11.21 -24.40 8.36
C ASN A 109 -10.45 -23.17 8.92
N ASN A 110 -9.54 -22.59 8.13
CA ASN A 110 -8.79 -21.40 8.50
C ASN A 110 -9.59 -20.14 8.12
N MET A 111 -10.71 -19.95 8.83
CA MET A 111 -11.71 -18.94 8.49
C MET A 111 -11.24 -17.51 8.72
N GLU A 112 -10.41 -17.26 9.74
CA GLU A 112 -9.80 -15.95 9.99
C GLU A 112 -9.05 -15.45 8.74
N TRP A 113 -8.14 -16.27 8.19
CA TRP A 113 -7.35 -15.88 7.02
C TRP A 113 -8.16 -15.94 5.73
N TYR A 114 -9.16 -16.82 5.65
CA TYR A 114 -10.15 -16.77 4.58
C TYR A 114 -10.81 -15.39 4.49
N PHE A 115 -11.31 -14.85 5.61
CA PHE A 115 -11.91 -13.52 5.61
C PHE A 115 -10.91 -12.41 5.38
N VAL A 116 -9.67 -12.48 5.91
CA VAL A 116 -8.63 -11.49 5.58
C VAL A 116 -8.42 -11.40 4.06
N VAL A 117 -8.26 -12.54 3.37
CA VAL A 117 -8.08 -12.61 1.92
C VAL A 117 -9.32 -12.12 1.17
N ARG A 118 -10.51 -12.49 1.63
CA ARG A 118 -11.79 -12.04 1.05
C ARG A 118 -11.95 -10.53 1.13
N PHE A 119 -11.75 -9.93 2.30
CA PHE A 119 -11.90 -8.49 2.49
C PHE A 119 -10.88 -7.71 1.67
N LEU A 120 -9.62 -8.12 1.64
CA LEU A 120 -8.58 -7.49 0.81
C LEU A 120 -8.97 -7.46 -0.68
N ALA A 121 -9.49 -8.58 -1.20
CA ALA A 121 -9.81 -8.72 -2.62
C ALA A 121 -11.20 -8.16 -3.01
N ALA A 122 -12.13 -8.01 -2.07
CA ALA A 122 -13.52 -7.63 -2.36
C ALA A 122 -13.86 -6.18 -2.01
N THR A 123 -13.09 -5.53 -1.13
CA THR A 123 -13.35 -4.14 -0.71
C THR A 123 -12.35 -3.14 -1.26
N GLY A 124 -11.23 -3.64 -1.80
CA GLY A 124 -10.12 -2.80 -2.20
C GLY A 124 -9.43 -2.10 -1.04
N ALA A 125 -9.68 -2.43 0.23
CA ALA A 125 -9.05 -1.77 1.39
C ALA A 125 -7.51 -1.72 1.31
N ARG A 126 -6.89 -0.66 1.83
CA ARG A 126 -5.47 -0.74 2.22
C ARG A 126 -5.34 -1.62 3.47
N VAL A 127 -4.20 -2.29 3.64
CA VAL A 127 -3.97 -3.11 4.85
C VAL A 127 -4.11 -2.29 6.14
N SER A 128 -3.69 -1.02 6.12
CA SER A 128 -3.84 -0.10 7.25
C SER A 128 -5.29 0.23 7.59
N GLU A 129 -6.20 0.13 6.62
CA GLU A 129 -7.63 0.36 6.79
C GLU A 129 -8.32 -0.94 7.22
N LEU A 130 -7.93 -2.07 6.63
CA LEU A 130 -8.40 -3.40 6.96
C LEU A 130 -8.24 -3.72 8.46
N VAL A 131 -7.07 -3.41 9.04
CA VAL A 131 -6.81 -3.67 10.47
C VAL A 131 -7.68 -2.80 11.39
N GLN A 132 -8.31 -1.74 10.89
CA GLN A 132 -9.22 -0.89 11.67
C GLN A 132 -10.69 -1.29 11.53
N LEU A 133 -11.02 -2.22 10.64
CA LEU A 133 -12.38 -2.72 10.51
C LEU A 133 -12.83 -3.35 11.82
N LYS A 134 -14.09 -3.12 12.16
CA LYS A 134 -14.75 -3.66 13.33
C LYS A 134 -16.01 -4.39 12.90
N ILE A 135 -16.56 -5.21 13.79
CA ILE A 135 -17.77 -6.00 13.52
C ILE A 135 -18.97 -5.08 13.22
N GLU A 136 -19.04 -3.92 13.87
CA GLU A 136 -20.10 -2.93 13.64
C GLU A 136 -20.10 -2.42 12.19
N HIS A 137 -18.92 -2.29 11.57
CA HIS A 137 -18.80 -1.94 10.15
C HIS A 137 -19.37 -3.03 9.24
N VAL A 138 -19.22 -4.30 9.60
CA VAL A 138 -19.82 -5.43 8.85
C VAL A 138 -21.34 -5.41 8.98
N ASN A 139 -21.85 -5.09 10.17
CA ASN A 139 -23.29 -4.97 10.43
C ASN A 139 -23.92 -3.84 9.60
N ILE A 140 -23.33 -2.64 9.56
CA ILE A 140 -23.86 -1.51 8.75
C ILE A 140 -23.54 -1.66 7.26
N GLY A 141 -22.45 -2.37 6.94
CA GLY A 141 -22.01 -2.67 5.58
C GLY A 141 -21.05 -1.69 4.93
N TYR A 142 -20.49 -0.76 5.71
CA TYR A 142 -19.46 0.15 5.24
C TYR A 142 -18.55 0.62 6.38
N TYR A 143 -17.42 1.21 6.03
CA TYR A 143 -16.48 1.86 6.95
C TYR A 143 -16.05 3.22 6.38
N ASP A 144 -16.35 4.29 7.09
CA ASP A 144 -15.98 5.65 6.70
C ASP A 144 -14.55 5.98 7.16
N ILE A 145 -13.72 6.37 6.21
CA ILE A 145 -12.29 6.62 6.37
C ILE A 145 -12.06 8.12 6.19
N TYR A 146 -11.59 8.76 7.25
CA TYR A 146 -11.23 10.18 7.27
C TYR A 146 -9.80 10.37 6.76
N THR A 147 -9.63 11.16 5.71
CA THR A 147 -8.32 11.48 5.14
C THR A 147 -7.86 12.89 5.53
N LYS A 148 -6.58 13.19 5.28
CA LYS A 148 -6.04 14.53 5.52
C LYS A 148 -6.81 15.55 4.66
N GLY A 149 -7.20 16.67 5.27
CA GLY A 149 -8.00 17.71 4.60
C GLY A 149 -9.51 17.55 4.73
N GLY A 150 -10.00 16.74 5.66
CA GLY A 150 -11.43 16.67 6.00
C GLY A 150 -12.30 15.88 5.03
N LYS A 151 -11.70 15.22 4.03
CA LYS A 151 -12.43 14.37 3.09
C LYS A 151 -12.78 13.03 3.74
N ILE A 152 -13.99 12.56 3.49
CA ILE A 152 -14.49 11.26 3.93
C ILE A 152 -14.55 10.34 2.71
N ARG A 153 -13.98 9.14 2.83
CA ARG A 153 -14.18 8.06 1.86
C ARG A 153 -14.90 6.90 2.53
N ARG A 154 -15.99 6.46 1.92
CA ARG A 154 -16.69 5.25 2.33
C ARG A 154 -16.10 4.01 1.67
N LEU A 155 -15.71 3.04 2.48
CA LEU A 155 -15.36 1.69 2.03
C LEU A 155 -16.59 0.79 2.16
N PHE A 156 -17.12 0.30 1.05
CA PHE A 156 -18.28 -0.58 1.04
C PHE A 156 -17.90 -2.04 1.24
N ILE A 157 -18.70 -2.77 2.03
CA ILE A 157 -18.53 -4.20 2.27
C ILE A 157 -19.66 -4.92 1.52
N PRO A 158 -19.35 -5.72 0.48
CA PRO A 158 -20.37 -6.39 -0.32
C PRO A 158 -21.33 -7.25 0.51
N LYS A 159 -22.63 -7.21 0.20
CA LYS A 159 -23.70 -7.92 0.94
C LYS A 159 -23.36 -9.39 1.21
N LYS A 160 -22.98 -10.15 0.18
CA LYS A 160 -22.60 -11.56 0.31
C LYS A 160 -21.40 -11.79 1.24
N LEU A 161 -20.43 -10.87 1.25
CA LEU A 161 -19.30 -10.95 2.17
C LEU A 161 -19.74 -10.69 3.61
N ARG A 162 -20.64 -9.72 3.83
CA ARG A 162 -21.20 -9.44 5.16
C ARG A 162 -21.93 -10.65 5.71
N GLU A 163 -22.89 -11.20 4.96
CA GLU A 163 -23.68 -12.36 5.36
C GLU A 163 -22.79 -13.54 5.79
N GLU A 164 -21.80 -13.88 4.96
CA GLU A 164 -20.85 -14.95 5.25
C GLU A 164 -19.98 -14.66 6.49
N THR A 165 -19.60 -13.40 6.68
CA THR A 165 -18.79 -12.97 7.83
C THR A 165 -19.59 -13.04 9.13
N LEU A 166 -20.85 -12.61 9.12
CA LEU A 166 -21.72 -12.65 10.31
C LEU A 166 -21.99 -14.08 10.76
N VAL A 167 -22.19 -15.02 9.83
CA VAL A 167 -22.31 -16.45 10.17
C VAL A 167 -21.06 -16.97 10.87
N TRP A 168 -19.87 -16.58 10.40
CA TRP A 168 -18.61 -16.96 11.04
C TRP A 168 -18.43 -16.31 12.42
N LEU A 169 -18.79 -15.04 12.57
CA LEU A 169 -18.70 -14.32 13.84
C LEU A 169 -19.66 -14.88 14.89
N ASN A 170 -20.88 -15.26 14.49
CA ASN A 170 -21.84 -15.91 15.39
C ASN A 170 -21.29 -17.25 15.93
N LYS A 171 -20.65 -18.06 15.07
CA LYS A 171 -20.00 -19.31 15.51
C LYS A 171 -18.82 -19.10 16.45
N LYS A 172 -18.24 -17.90 16.45
CA LYS A 172 -17.14 -17.49 17.33
C LYS A 172 -17.64 -16.77 18.58
N GLU A 173 -18.96 -16.56 18.71
CA GLU A 173 -19.59 -15.81 19.80
C GLU A 173 -19.01 -14.38 19.93
N ARG A 174 -18.80 -13.72 18.78
CA ARG A 174 -18.26 -12.36 18.71
C ARG A 174 -19.23 -11.42 18.02
N ASP A 175 -19.64 -10.37 18.71
CA ASP A 175 -20.60 -9.37 18.21
C ASP A 175 -20.01 -7.96 18.06
N SER A 176 -18.84 -7.71 18.66
CA SER A 176 -18.25 -6.37 18.76
C SER A 176 -16.72 -6.35 18.67
N GLY A 177 -16.19 -5.15 18.41
CA GLY A 177 -14.73 -4.89 18.39
C GLY A 177 -14.05 -5.17 17.05
N TYR A 178 -12.71 -5.18 17.04
CA TYR A 178 -11.93 -5.30 15.81
C TYR A 178 -12.18 -6.61 15.08
N LEU A 179 -12.42 -6.55 13.78
CA LEU A 179 -12.77 -7.71 12.97
C LEU A 179 -11.64 -8.75 12.95
N PHE A 180 -10.40 -8.29 12.79
CA PHE A 180 -9.20 -9.14 12.70
C PHE A 180 -8.28 -8.94 13.89
N LEU A 181 -8.03 -10.04 14.61
CA LEU A 181 -7.23 -10.07 15.81
C LEU A 181 -5.92 -10.84 15.60
N ASN A 182 -4.93 -10.56 16.44
CA ASN A 182 -3.72 -11.36 16.59
C ASN A 182 -4.00 -12.57 17.49
N ARG A 183 -3.00 -13.43 17.69
CA ARG A 183 -3.10 -14.61 18.56
C ARG A 183 -3.34 -14.30 20.05
N PHE A 184 -3.16 -13.05 20.47
CA PHE A 184 -3.37 -12.57 21.84
C PHE A 184 -4.73 -11.89 22.00
N GLY A 185 -5.60 -11.90 20.98
CA GLY A 185 -6.92 -11.27 21.02
C GLY A 185 -6.92 -9.76 20.78
N GLU A 186 -5.77 -9.16 20.46
CA GLU A 186 -5.66 -7.72 20.18
C GLU A 186 -5.75 -7.44 18.68
N ARG A 187 -5.92 -6.18 18.27
CA ARG A 187 -5.92 -5.78 16.86
C ARG A 187 -4.64 -6.25 16.14
N ILE A 188 -4.78 -7.00 15.04
CA ILE A 188 -3.64 -7.44 14.24
C ILE A 188 -2.92 -6.25 13.59
N THR A 189 -1.59 -6.31 13.52
CA THR A 189 -0.79 -5.27 12.87
C THR A 189 -0.72 -5.47 11.36
N THR A 190 -0.45 -4.39 10.63
CA THR A 190 -0.24 -4.44 9.17
C THR A 190 0.93 -5.37 8.78
N ARG A 191 2.01 -5.33 9.57
CA ARG A 191 3.16 -6.24 9.43
C ARG A 191 2.77 -7.68 9.72
N GLY A 192 1.93 -7.91 10.73
CA GLY A 192 1.38 -9.23 11.05
C GLY A 192 0.63 -9.84 9.88
N ILE A 193 -0.27 -9.07 9.25
CA ILE A 193 -0.98 -9.51 8.03
C ILE A 193 0.00 -9.83 6.90
N ALA A 194 0.91 -8.91 6.60
CA ALA A 194 1.86 -9.10 5.50
C ALA A 194 2.75 -10.34 5.69
N GLN A 195 3.20 -10.60 6.93
CA GLN A 195 4.04 -11.75 7.23
C GLN A 195 3.27 -13.06 7.15
N GLN A 196 2.06 -13.11 7.72
CA GLN A 196 1.27 -14.34 7.71
C GLN A 196 0.79 -14.72 6.31
N LEU A 197 0.45 -13.74 5.46
CA LEU A 197 0.17 -13.99 4.05
C LEU A 197 1.37 -14.65 3.33
N LYS A 198 2.60 -14.24 3.63
CA LYS A 198 3.81 -14.89 3.09
C LYS A 198 3.97 -16.31 3.60
N ASN A 199 3.74 -16.53 4.89
CA ASN A 199 3.81 -17.88 5.48
C ASN A 199 2.78 -18.82 4.84
N ILE A 200 1.56 -18.34 4.64
CA ILE A 200 0.49 -19.08 3.93
C ILE A 200 0.90 -19.37 2.48
N ALA A 201 1.52 -18.40 1.81
CA ALA A 201 2.01 -18.59 0.44
C ALA A 201 3.04 -19.73 0.36
N VAL A 202 4.03 -19.73 1.27
CA VAL A 202 5.01 -20.83 1.37
C VAL A 202 4.31 -22.16 1.61
N ARG A 203 3.43 -22.21 2.61
CA ARG A 203 2.70 -23.44 2.99
C ARG A 203 1.89 -24.02 1.83
N TYR A 204 1.35 -23.18 0.96
CA TYR A 204 0.50 -23.61 -0.15
C TYR A 204 1.20 -23.67 -1.50
N GLY A 205 2.53 -23.46 -1.55
CA GLY A 205 3.31 -23.49 -2.79
C GLY A 205 3.03 -22.31 -3.73
N LEU A 206 2.55 -21.18 -3.20
CA LEU A 206 2.26 -19.96 -3.95
C LEU A 206 3.46 -19.01 -3.94
N ASN A 207 3.56 -18.18 -4.98
CA ASN A 207 4.64 -17.20 -5.08
C ASN A 207 4.53 -16.11 -4.01
N GLN A 208 5.47 -16.10 -3.06
CA GLN A 208 5.52 -15.11 -1.97
C GLN A 208 5.62 -13.66 -2.44
N LYS A 209 6.16 -13.41 -3.63
CA LYS A 209 6.24 -12.06 -4.21
C LYS A 209 4.86 -11.52 -4.56
N VAL A 210 3.87 -12.40 -4.74
CA VAL A 210 2.52 -12.11 -5.23
C VAL A 210 1.49 -12.12 -4.10
N ILE A 211 1.71 -12.90 -3.03
CA ILE A 211 0.77 -13.01 -1.91
C ILE A 211 1.08 -11.97 -0.83
N TYR A 212 0.61 -10.74 -1.04
CA TYR A 212 0.73 -9.62 -0.11
C TYR A 212 -0.43 -8.64 -0.28
N PRO A 213 -0.75 -7.78 0.70
CA PRO A 213 -2.01 -7.01 0.70
C PRO A 213 -2.28 -6.16 -0.56
N HIS A 214 -1.26 -5.48 -1.09
CA HIS A 214 -1.44 -4.64 -2.28
C HIS A 214 -1.76 -5.45 -3.54
N SER A 215 -1.28 -6.69 -3.65
CA SER A 215 -1.62 -7.57 -4.77
C SER A 215 -3.11 -7.92 -4.82
N PHE A 216 -3.73 -8.19 -3.65
CA PHE A 216 -5.19 -8.40 -3.58
C PHE A 216 -5.97 -7.14 -3.91
N ARG A 217 -5.49 -5.97 -3.46
CA ARG A 217 -6.07 -4.67 -3.84
C ARG A 217 -5.96 -4.41 -5.34
N HIS A 218 -4.86 -4.83 -5.98
CA HIS A 218 -4.72 -4.77 -7.43
C HIS A 218 -5.70 -5.71 -8.13
N ARG A 219 -5.93 -6.92 -7.60
CA ARG A 219 -6.98 -7.82 -8.11
C ARG A 219 -8.36 -7.17 -8.01
N TYR A 220 -8.69 -6.52 -6.89
CA TYR A 220 -9.96 -5.79 -6.75
C TYR A 220 -10.14 -4.79 -7.89
N ALA A 221 -9.13 -3.95 -8.13
CA ALA A 221 -9.15 -2.94 -9.19
C ALA A 221 -9.32 -3.56 -10.59
N LYS A 222 -8.55 -4.62 -10.90
CA LYS A 222 -8.64 -5.30 -12.19
C LYS A 222 -10.03 -5.91 -12.40
N ASN A 223 -10.54 -6.65 -11.43
CA ASN A 223 -11.88 -7.26 -11.50
C ASN A 223 -12.98 -6.19 -11.60
N PHE A 224 -12.83 -5.05 -10.92
CA PHE A 224 -13.77 -3.95 -11.05
C PHE A 224 -13.80 -3.43 -12.49
N LEU A 225 -12.66 -3.08 -13.07
CA LEU A 225 -12.59 -2.54 -14.44
C LEU A 225 -13.00 -3.55 -15.52
N GLU A 226 -12.69 -4.84 -15.32
CA GLU A 226 -13.14 -5.93 -16.19
C GLU A 226 -14.67 -6.06 -16.21
N LYS A 227 -15.34 -5.78 -15.08
CA LYS A 227 -16.80 -5.88 -14.94
C LYS A 227 -17.53 -4.56 -15.19
N PHE A 228 -16.89 -3.45 -14.88
CA PHE A 228 -17.43 -2.10 -14.88
C PHE A 228 -16.30 -1.12 -15.15
N ASN A 229 -16.17 -0.72 -16.42
CA ASN A 229 -15.02 0.04 -16.94
C ASN A 229 -15.09 1.55 -16.59
N ASP A 230 -15.25 1.87 -15.30
CA ASP A 230 -15.26 3.25 -14.78
C ASP A 230 -14.04 3.47 -13.86
N ILE A 231 -13.02 4.11 -14.42
CA ILE A 231 -11.79 4.44 -13.69
C ILE A 231 -12.00 5.51 -12.62
N SER A 232 -12.92 6.46 -12.84
CA SER A 232 -13.15 7.58 -11.93
C SER A 232 -13.80 7.06 -10.66
N LEU A 233 -14.88 6.27 -10.80
CA LEU A 233 -15.53 5.62 -9.67
C LEU A 233 -14.55 4.68 -8.95
N LEU A 234 -13.73 3.91 -9.67
CA LEU A 234 -12.72 3.07 -9.03
C LEU A 234 -11.71 3.90 -8.22
N ALA A 235 -11.26 5.04 -8.75
CA ALA A 235 -10.33 5.93 -8.04
C ALA A 235 -10.92 6.43 -6.71
N ASP A 236 -12.21 6.79 -6.72
CA ASP A 236 -12.94 7.24 -5.53
C ASP A 236 -13.10 6.11 -4.51
N LEU A 237 -13.54 4.93 -4.95
CA LEU A 237 -13.67 3.74 -4.09
C LEU A 237 -12.33 3.35 -3.46
N MET A 238 -11.24 3.45 -4.21
CA MET A 238 -9.89 3.17 -3.74
C MET A 238 -9.30 4.33 -2.91
N GLY A 239 -9.86 5.54 -2.98
CA GLY A 239 -9.33 6.71 -2.29
C GLY A 239 -7.95 7.09 -2.80
N HIS A 240 -7.82 7.19 -4.13
CA HIS A 240 -6.65 7.77 -4.76
C HIS A 240 -6.85 9.27 -4.95
N GLU A 241 -5.89 10.08 -4.51
CA GLU A 241 -5.94 11.54 -4.68
C GLU A 241 -5.82 11.98 -6.15
N SER A 242 -5.30 11.10 -7.01
CA SER A 242 -5.15 11.33 -8.44
C SER A 242 -5.54 10.09 -9.23
N ILE A 243 -6.33 10.30 -10.28
CA ILE A 243 -6.70 9.28 -11.27
C ILE A 243 -5.46 8.61 -11.89
N GLU A 244 -4.33 9.33 -11.96
CA GLU A 244 -3.06 8.81 -12.47
C GLU A 244 -2.59 7.57 -11.69
N THR A 245 -2.90 7.52 -10.39
CA THR A 245 -2.60 6.37 -9.52
C THR A 245 -3.46 5.15 -9.89
N THR A 246 -4.66 5.38 -10.42
CA THR A 246 -5.58 4.32 -10.88
C THR A 246 -5.29 3.92 -12.33
N ARG A 247 -4.71 4.80 -13.15
CA ARG A 247 -4.39 4.53 -14.56
C ARG A 247 -3.48 3.32 -14.75
N ILE A 248 -2.67 2.98 -13.74
CA ILE A 248 -1.83 1.77 -13.74
C ILE A 248 -2.63 0.48 -13.96
N TYR A 249 -3.94 0.46 -13.62
CA TYR A 249 -4.82 -0.70 -13.80
C TYR A 249 -5.40 -0.84 -15.19
N LEU A 250 -5.46 0.25 -15.96
CA LEU A 250 -5.93 0.23 -17.35
C LEU A 250 -4.83 -0.18 -18.33
N ARG A 251 -3.61 -0.37 -17.85
CA ARG A 251 -2.47 -0.62 -18.73
C ARG A 251 -2.59 -2.00 -19.35
N ARG A 252 -2.71 -1.98 -20.67
CA ARG A 252 -2.72 -3.14 -21.55
C ARG A 252 -1.36 -3.28 -22.19
N THR A 253 -0.99 -4.49 -22.57
CA THR A 253 0.20 -4.75 -23.39
C THR A 253 -0.02 -4.18 -24.80
N ALA A 254 1.08 -3.99 -25.55
CA ALA A 254 1.00 -3.50 -26.92
C ALA A 254 0.17 -4.45 -27.81
N SER A 255 0.29 -5.77 -27.62
CA SER A 255 -0.53 -6.77 -28.32
C SER A 255 -2.01 -6.60 -28.02
N GLU A 256 -2.38 -6.51 -26.74
CA GLU A 256 -3.78 -6.29 -26.35
C GLU A 256 -4.33 -4.96 -26.89
N GLN A 257 -3.49 -3.93 -27.02
CA GLN A 257 -3.90 -2.66 -27.63
C GLN A 257 -4.14 -2.82 -29.13
N GLN A 258 -3.25 -3.51 -29.85
CA GLN A 258 -3.41 -3.81 -31.27
C GLN A 258 -4.68 -4.63 -31.51
N ASP A 259 -4.91 -5.70 -30.74
CA ASP A 259 -6.12 -6.54 -30.87
C ASP A 259 -7.42 -5.72 -30.71
N ILE A 260 -7.41 -4.74 -29.81
CA ILE A 260 -8.55 -3.83 -29.62
C ILE A 260 -8.70 -2.89 -30.80
N VAL A 261 -7.60 -2.31 -31.28
CA VAL A 261 -7.60 -1.40 -32.44
C VAL A 261 -8.12 -2.15 -33.66
N ASP A 262 -7.59 -3.35 -33.95
CA ASP A 262 -8.02 -4.19 -35.08
C ASP A 262 -9.50 -4.60 -34.97
N LYS A 263 -9.99 -4.81 -33.74
CA LYS A 263 -11.41 -5.11 -33.49
C LYS A 263 -12.33 -3.90 -33.66
N ILE A 264 -11.85 -2.69 -33.37
CA ILE A 264 -12.65 -1.46 -33.39
C ILE A 264 -12.58 -0.76 -34.75
N ILE A 265 -11.41 -0.77 -35.39
CA ILE A 265 -11.15 -0.13 -36.68
C ILE A 265 -11.26 -1.20 -37.77
N THR A 266 -12.46 -1.34 -38.32
CA THR A 266 -12.78 -2.34 -39.36
C THR A 266 -12.98 -1.71 -40.74
N TRP A 267 -12.57 -0.46 -40.93
CA TRP A 267 -12.71 0.32 -42.16
C TRP A 267 -11.35 0.70 -42.74
#